data_AF-A0A6G5R340-F1
#
_entry.id   AF-A0A6G5R340-F1
#
_cell.length_a   1.000
_cell.length_b   1.000
_cell.length_c   1.000
_cell.angle_alpha   90.00
_cell.angle_beta   90.00
_cell.angle_gamma   90.00
#
_symmetry.space_group_name_H-M   'P 1'
#
loop_
_entity.id
_entity.type
_entity.pdbx_description
1 polymer ?
#
loop_
_entity_poly.entity_id
_entity_poly.type
_entity_poly.pdbx_seq_one_letter_code
_entity_poly.pdbx_strand_id
1 'polypeptide(L)'
;MSREFISLNAVETYFETTKKDIQNLSYLDKKNGRQDRFIFKDGLLYVHSNYKCPHFEEISELYYKALECGASEKDIARFVAKRVGKSEHCVYHYFRNFKFKNPDFARIVGKLLKIYIKQSSLFADEILAESKNG
;
A
#
# COMPACT_ATOMS: atom_id res chain seq x y z
N MET A 1 10.61 -15.98 7.32
CA MET A 1 11.29 -14.89 6.59
C MET A 1 10.36 -14.42 5.49
N SER A 2 9.84 -13.20 5.59
CA SER A 2 9.05 -12.60 4.51
C SER A 2 9.93 -12.48 3.27
N ARG A 3 9.74 -13.36 2.28
CA ARG A 3 10.36 -13.22 0.96
C ARG A 3 9.61 -12.12 0.20
N GLU A 4 9.73 -10.88 0.67
CA GLU A 4 9.09 -9.72 0.06
C GLU A 4 9.55 -9.55 -1.39
N PHE A 5 10.78 -9.96 -1.72
CA PHE A 5 11.34 -9.89 -3.06
C PHE A 5 11.86 -11.25 -3.55
N ILE A 6 11.54 -11.57 -4.80
CA ILE A 6 11.87 -12.80 -5.50
C ILE A 6 12.89 -12.49 -6.59
N SER A 7 13.92 -13.32 -6.72
CA SER A 7 14.91 -13.16 -7.79
C SER A 7 14.26 -13.32 -9.16
N LEU A 8 14.69 -12.53 -10.14
CA LEU A 8 14.24 -12.67 -11.52
C LEU A 8 14.40 -14.10 -12.07
N ASN A 9 15.40 -14.86 -11.60
CA ASN A 9 15.62 -16.24 -12.02
C ASN A 9 14.60 -17.24 -11.45
N ALA A 10 13.86 -16.86 -10.41
CA ALA A 10 12.82 -17.68 -9.80
C ALA A 10 11.39 -17.29 -10.27
N VAL A 11 11.24 -16.24 -11.07
CA VAL A 11 9.93 -15.67 -11.47
C VAL A 11 8.97 -16.72 -12.00
N GLU A 12 9.42 -17.57 -12.92
CA GLU A 12 8.57 -18.55 -13.60
C GLU A 12 8.11 -19.68 -12.67
N THR A 13 8.75 -19.85 -11.52
CA THR A 13 8.31 -20.79 -10.47
C THR A 13 7.20 -20.21 -9.60
N TYR A 14 7.20 -18.90 -9.35
CA TYR A 14 6.28 -18.25 -8.41
C TYR A 14 5.13 -17.52 -9.09
N PHE A 15 5.25 -17.22 -10.39
CA PHE A 15 4.30 -16.40 -11.12
C PHE A 15 3.91 -17.04 -12.45
N GLU A 16 2.66 -16.85 -12.83
CA GLU A 16 2.14 -17.14 -14.17
C GLU A 16 2.59 -16.05 -15.17
N THR A 17 3.88 -15.84 -15.31
CA THR A 17 4.48 -14.87 -16.25
C THR A 17 5.93 -15.23 -16.54
N THR A 18 6.49 -14.68 -17.61
CA THR A 18 7.86 -14.99 -18.02
C THR A 18 8.88 -14.06 -17.36
N LYS A 19 10.13 -14.52 -17.28
CA LYS A 19 11.27 -13.66 -16.90
C LYS A 19 11.35 -12.40 -17.78
N LYS A 20 11.11 -12.55 -19.09
CA LYS A 20 11.15 -11.45 -20.06
C LYS A 20 10.09 -10.39 -19.76
N ASP A 21 8.86 -10.81 -19.42
CA ASP A 21 7.77 -9.88 -19.11
C ASP A 21 8.04 -9.07 -17.85
N ILE A 22 8.55 -9.71 -16.79
CA ILE A 22 8.96 -9.03 -15.55
C ILE A 22 10.11 -8.04 -15.82
N GLN A 23 11.08 -8.43 -16.65
CA GLN A 23 12.18 -7.55 -17.00
C GLN A 23 11.68 -6.33 -17.81
N ASN A 24 10.82 -6.53 -18.81
CA ASN A 24 10.18 -5.45 -19.56
C ASN A 24 9.36 -4.52 -18.66
N LEU A 25 8.62 -5.08 -17.71
CA LEU A 25 7.85 -4.32 -16.72
C LEU A 25 8.78 -3.45 -15.85
N SER A 26 9.95 -3.97 -15.45
CA SER A 26 10.92 -3.20 -14.66
C SER A 26 11.44 -1.97 -15.42
N TYR A 27 11.70 -2.10 -16.73
CA TYR A 27 12.11 -0.99 -17.57
C TYR A 27 10.97 0.04 -17.75
N LEU A 28 9.75 -0.43 -17.94
CA LEU A 28 8.56 0.42 -18.06
C LEU A 28 8.30 1.20 -16.76
N ASP A 29 8.36 0.54 -15.61
CA ASP A 29 8.15 1.16 -14.31
C ASP A 29 9.24 2.20 -14.02
N LYS A 30 10.51 1.89 -14.31
CA LYS A 30 11.62 2.87 -14.21
C LYS A 30 11.38 4.10 -15.10
N LYS A 31 10.94 3.89 -16.34
CA LYS A 31 10.62 4.99 -17.28
C LYS A 31 9.48 5.87 -16.76
N ASN A 32 8.49 5.27 -16.10
CA ASN A 32 7.32 5.96 -15.55
C ASN A 32 7.51 6.46 -14.11
N GLY A 33 8.72 6.35 -13.54
CA GLY A 33 9.04 6.81 -12.19
C GLY A 33 8.48 5.93 -11.06
N ARG A 34 8.02 4.72 -11.35
CA ARG A 34 7.53 3.76 -10.36
C ARG A 34 8.68 2.95 -9.76
N GLN A 35 8.75 2.86 -8.42
CA GLN A 35 9.92 2.34 -7.70
C GLN A 35 9.60 1.33 -6.58
N ASP A 36 8.33 0.93 -6.42
CA ASP A 36 7.85 0.06 -5.32
C ASP A 36 7.86 -1.45 -5.64
N ARG A 37 7.99 -1.83 -6.91
CA ARG A 37 7.87 -3.23 -7.36
C ARG A 37 9.19 -3.97 -7.53
N PHE A 38 10.28 -3.23 -7.71
CA PHE A 38 11.55 -3.77 -8.16
C PHE A 38 12.69 -3.19 -7.35
N ILE A 39 13.65 -4.05 -7.01
CA ILE A 39 14.91 -3.64 -6.39
C ILE A 39 16.09 -4.25 -7.14
N PHE A 40 17.18 -3.51 -7.20
CA PHE A 40 18.47 -4.02 -7.67
C PHE A 40 19.37 -4.21 -6.45
N LYS A 41 19.88 -5.44 -6.28
CA LYS A 41 20.83 -5.78 -5.22
C LYS A 41 21.96 -6.60 -5.83
N ASP A 42 23.20 -6.17 -5.62
CA ASP A 42 24.41 -6.82 -6.14
C ASP A 42 24.37 -7.06 -7.68
N GLY A 43 23.81 -6.10 -8.42
CA GLY A 43 23.64 -6.18 -9.87
C GLY A 43 22.49 -7.10 -10.36
N LEU A 44 21.77 -7.74 -9.44
CA LEU A 44 20.66 -8.63 -9.76
C LEU A 44 19.31 -7.94 -9.54
N LEU A 45 18.37 -8.18 -10.46
CA LEU A 45 16.99 -7.70 -10.37
C LEU A 45 16.15 -8.63 -9.51
N TYR A 46 15.42 -8.06 -8.57
CA TYR A 46 14.40 -8.74 -7.78
C TYR A 46 13.06 -8.02 -7.95
N VAL A 47 11.98 -8.80 -7.88
CA VAL A 47 10.60 -8.36 -8.04
C VAL A 47 9.82 -8.66 -6.77
N HIS A 48 8.97 -7.72 -6.35
CA HIS A 48 8.14 -7.89 -5.17
C HIS A 48 7.24 -9.14 -5.32
N SER A 49 7.08 -9.94 -4.27
CA SER A 49 6.27 -11.17 -4.27
C SER A 49 4.82 -10.90 -4.65
N ASN A 50 4.30 -9.72 -4.31
CA ASN A 50 3.02 -9.20 -4.78
C ASN A 50 3.19 -8.03 -5.76
N TYR A 51 4.05 -8.15 -6.79
CA TYR A 51 4.33 -7.02 -7.69
C TYR A 51 3.09 -6.41 -8.35
N LYS A 52 1.99 -7.16 -8.51
CA LYS A 52 0.73 -6.61 -9.02
C LYS A 52 0.15 -5.56 -8.08
N CYS A 53 0.28 -5.74 -6.76
CA CYS A 53 -0.12 -4.79 -5.73
C CYS A 53 0.82 -4.83 -4.50
N PRO A 54 2.01 -4.18 -4.55
CA PRO A 54 3.01 -4.30 -3.49
C PRO A 54 2.50 -3.83 -2.12
N HIS A 55 1.66 -2.81 -2.10
CA HIS A 55 1.11 -2.21 -0.88
C HIS A 55 -0.07 -2.97 -0.26
N PHE A 56 -0.45 -4.15 -0.81
CA PHE A 56 -1.61 -4.90 -0.34
C PHE A 56 -1.55 -5.20 1.16
N GLU A 57 -0.46 -5.81 1.62
CA GLU A 57 -0.31 -6.24 3.02
C GLU A 57 -0.37 -5.04 3.96
N GLU A 58 0.46 -4.02 3.73
CA GLU A 58 0.48 -2.81 4.56
C GLU A 58 -0.89 -2.11 4.62
N ILE A 59 -1.55 -1.90 3.47
CA ILE A 59 -2.82 -1.17 3.44
C ILE A 59 -3.96 -1.99 4.03
N SER A 60 -4.01 -3.30 3.79
CA SER A 60 -5.03 -4.17 4.37
C SER A 60 -4.90 -4.24 5.88
N GLU A 61 -3.68 -4.38 6.41
CA GLU A 61 -3.43 -4.36 7.85
C GLU A 61 -3.88 -3.04 8.49
N LEU A 62 -3.51 -1.90 7.89
CA LEU A 62 -3.96 -0.59 8.36
C LEU A 62 -5.48 -0.42 8.27
N TYR A 63 -6.10 -0.95 7.22
CA TYR A 63 -7.55 -0.88 7.06
C TYR A 63 -8.28 -1.68 8.15
N TYR A 64 -7.84 -2.90 8.43
CA TYR A 64 -8.45 -3.72 9.49
C TYR A 64 -8.20 -3.12 10.88
N LYS A 65 -7.01 -2.58 11.15
CA LYS A 65 -6.75 -1.81 12.38
C LYS A 65 -7.64 -0.59 12.52
N ALA A 66 -7.93 0.11 11.42
CA ALA A 66 -8.86 1.24 11.44
C ALA A 66 -10.29 0.79 11.78
N LEU A 67 -10.73 -0.38 11.31
CA LEU A 67 -12.02 -0.96 11.68
C LEU A 67 -12.09 -1.36 13.16
N GLU A 68 -11.01 -1.93 13.70
CA GLU A 68 -10.91 -2.29 15.12
C GLU A 68 -11.04 -1.08 16.07
N CYS A 69 -10.69 0.12 15.60
CA CYS A 69 -10.87 1.37 16.34
C CYS A 69 -12.35 1.83 16.47
N GLY A 70 -13.32 0.92 16.25
CA GLY A 70 -14.76 1.21 16.34
C GLY A 70 -15.35 1.89 15.11
N ALA A 71 -14.65 1.87 13.98
CA ALA A 71 -15.07 2.55 12.75
C ALA A 71 -15.90 1.67 11.83
N SER A 72 -16.83 2.28 11.09
CA SER A 72 -17.48 1.61 9.96
C SER A 72 -16.66 1.77 8.68
N GLU A 73 -16.76 0.80 7.76
CA GLU A 73 -16.11 0.91 6.44
C GLU A 73 -16.49 2.21 5.71
N LYS A 74 -17.73 2.65 5.91
CA LYS A 74 -18.27 3.89 5.32
C LYS A 74 -17.58 5.13 5.87
N ASP A 75 -17.30 5.17 7.17
CA ASP A 75 -16.62 6.31 7.79
C ASP A 75 -15.16 6.41 7.37
N ILE A 76 -14.46 5.27 7.26
CA ILE A 76 -13.10 5.21 6.73
C ILE A 76 -13.09 5.67 5.27
N ALA A 77 -14.00 5.14 4.44
CA ALA A 77 -14.11 5.53 3.03
C ALA A 77 -14.39 7.02 2.87
N ARG A 78 -15.32 7.58 3.66
CA ARG A 78 -15.60 9.02 3.68
C ARG A 78 -14.41 9.85 4.11
N PHE A 79 -13.71 9.45 5.16
CA PHE A 79 -12.54 10.15 5.68
C PHE A 79 -11.44 10.30 4.62
N VAL A 80 -11.19 9.20 3.89
CA VAL A 80 -10.18 9.14 2.84
C VAL A 80 -10.66 9.89 1.59
N ALA A 81 -11.90 9.68 1.16
CA ALA A 81 -12.52 10.32 -0.01
C ALA A 81 -12.42 11.85 0.04
N LYS A 82 -12.75 12.46 1.18
CA LYS A 82 -12.64 13.92 1.41
C LYS A 82 -11.23 14.47 1.21
N ARG A 83 -10.20 13.69 1.54
CA ARG A 83 -8.79 14.15 1.50
C ARG A 83 -8.10 13.90 0.17
N VAL A 84 -8.60 12.96 -0.63
CA VAL A 84 -8.03 12.63 -1.95
C VAL A 84 -8.86 13.15 -3.12
N GLY A 85 -9.96 13.85 -2.84
CA GLY A 85 -10.85 14.40 -3.88
C GLY A 85 -11.51 13.32 -4.74
N LYS A 86 -11.82 12.16 -4.18
CA LYS A 86 -12.51 11.05 -4.86
C LYS A 86 -13.88 10.79 -4.23
N SER A 87 -14.77 10.09 -4.95
CA SER A 87 -16.06 9.67 -4.38
C SER A 87 -15.87 8.60 -3.30
N GLU A 88 -16.77 8.58 -2.31
CA GLU A 88 -16.79 7.53 -1.27
C GLU A 88 -16.87 6.14 -1.90
N HIS A 89 -17.70 5.96 -2.93
CA HIS A 89 -17.83 4.69 -3.67
C HIS A 89 -16.50 4.24 -4.31
N CYS A 90 -15.73 5.18 -4.88
CA CYS A 90 -14.44 4.86 -5.49
C CYS A 90 -13.46 4.35 -4.43
N VAL A 91 -13.37 5.05 -3.29
CA VAL A 91 -12.50 4.64 -2.16
C VAL A 91 -12.97 3.31 -1.57
N TYR A 92 -14.28 3.13 -1.38
CA TYR A 92 -14.87 1.89 -0.91
C TYR A 92 -14.51 0.69 -1.80
N HIS A 93 -14.54 0.89 -3.13
CA HIS A 93 -14.12 -0.13 -4.08
C HIS A 93 -12.64 -0.49 -3.93
N TYR A 94 -11.76 0.47 -3.62
CA TYR A 94 -10.37 0.18 -3.32
C TYR A 94 -10.20 -0.65 -2.04
N PHE A 95 -10.96 -0.36 -0.98
CA PHE A 95 -10.87 -1.14 0.26
C PHE A 95 -11.42 -2.55 0.13
N ARG A 96 -12.47 -2.77 -0.66
CA ARG A 96 -12.97 -4.13 -0.91
C ARG A 96 -12.03 -5.01 -1.72
N ASN A 97 -11.27 -4.42 -2.64
CA ASN A 97 -10.45 -5.18 -3.58
C ASN A 97 -8.95 -5.13 -3.25
N PHE A 98 -8.52 -4.15 -2.46
CA PHE A 98 -7.12 -3.80 -2.20
C PHE A 98 -6.25 -3.74 -3.47
N LYS A 99 -6.83 -3.29 -4.59
CA LYS A 99 -6.14 -3.18 -5.88
C LYS A 99 -5.68 -1.74 -6.14
N PHE A 100 -4.49 -1.40 -5.64
CA PHE A 100 -3.90 -0.09 -5.85
C PHE A 100 -2.96 -0.09 -7.06
N LYS A 101 -3.49 0.20 -8.26
CA LYS A 101 -2.68 0.31 -9.48
C LYS A 101 -1.67 1.46 -9.41
N ASN A 102 -2.05 2.58 -8.78
CA ASN A 102 -1.21 3.75 -8.57
C ASN A 102 -0.54 3.67 -7.17
N PRO A 103 0.80 3.56 -7.10
CA PRO A 103 1.53 3.43 -5.84
C PRO A 103 1.54 4.72 -5.01
N ASP A 104 1.53 5.91 -5.63
CA ASP A 104 1.42 7.17 -4.89
C ASP A 104 0.07 7.27 -4.18
N PHE A 105 -1.00 6.87 -4.87
CA PHE A 105 -2.33 6.80 -4.26
C PHE A 105 -2.36 5.78 -3.12
N ALA A 106 -1.77 4.60 -3.30
CA ALA A 106 -1.63 3.59 -2.25
C ALA A 106 -0.94 4.16 -0.99
N ARG A 107 0.20 4.84 -1.18
CA ARG A 107 0.95 5.50 -0.11
C ARG A 107 0.14 6.59 0.59
N ILE A 108 -0.60 7.40 -0.16
CA ILE A 108 -1.50 8.41 0.41
C ILE A 108 -2.58 7.73 1.26
N VAL A 109 -3.23 6.69 0.75
CA VAL A 109 -4.25 5.94 1.50
C VAL A 109 -3.68 5.34 2.78
N GLY A 110 -2.50 4.71 2.74
CA GLY A 110 -1.83 4.19 3.93
C GLY A 110 -1.54 5.28 4.98
N LYS A 111 -1.06 6.46 4.55
CA LYS A 111 -0.88 7.61 5.45
C LYS A 111 -2.19 8.07 6.07
N LEU A 112 -3.27 8.14 5.28
CA LEU A 112 -4.58 8.56 5.76
C LEU A 112 -5.17 7.56 6.76
N LEU A 113 -4.99 6.25 6.55
CA LEU A 113 -5.40 5.23 7.51
C LEU A 113 -4.62 5.35 8.82
N LYS A 114 -3.30 5.58 8.78
CA LYS A 114 -2.48 5.86 9.98
C LYS A 114 -2.99 7.08 10.75
N ILE A 115 -3.32 8.17 10.05
CA ILE A 115 -3.90 9.38 10.66
C ILE A 115 -5.27 9.05 11.28
N TYR A 116 -6.11 8.31 10.56
CA TYR A 116 -7.43 7.92 11.04
C TYR A 116 -7.35 7.10 12.33
N ILE A 117 -6.52 6.05 12.35
CA ILE A 117 -6.27 5.23 13.55
C ILE A 117 -5.84 6.09 14.74
N LYS A 118 -4.89 7.02 14.53
CA LYS A 118 -4.44 7.92 15.59
C LYS A 118 -5.55 8.84 16.13
N GLN A 119 -6.48 9.26 15.27
CA GLN A 119 -7.61 10.11 15.67
C GLN A 119 -8.75 9.33 16.32
N SER A 120 -8.90 8.04 15.97
CA SER A 120 -9.97 7.17 16.45
C SER A 120 -9.56 6.33 17.65
N SER A 121 -8.27 6.21 17.97
CA SER A 121 -7.81 5.52 19.17
C SER A 121 -8.27 6.26 20.43
N LEU A 122 -8.73 5.52 21.43
CA LEU A 122 -9.18 6.02 22.75
C LEU A 122 -8.14 6.91 23.48
N PHE A 123 -6.87 6.88 23.06
CA PHE A 123 -5.75 7.66 23.61
C PHE A 123 -5.34 8.85 22.71
N ALA A 124 -6.18 9.29 21.77
CA ALA A 124 -5.85 10.37 20.84
C ALA A 124 -5.39 11.67 21.53
N ASP A 125 -5.92 11.95 22.72
CA ASP A 125 -5.57 13.12 23.52
C ASP A 125 -4.16 13.03 24.14
N GLU A 126 -3.69 11.84 24.52
CA GLU A 126 -2.37 11.64 25.14
C GLU A 126 -1.24 11.80 24.08
N ILE A 127 -1.44 11.29 22.87
CA ILE A 127 -0.43 11.34 21.79
C ILE A 127 -0.29 12.77 21.21
N LEU A 128 -1.34 13.60 21.29
CA LEU A 128 -1.30 15.00 20.86
C LEU A 128 -0.71 15.94 21.93
N ALA A 129 -0.74 15.55 23.21
CA ALA A 129 -0.12 16.30 24.30
C ALA A 129 1.41 16.17 24.29
N GLU A 130 1.96 15.00 23.97
CA GLU A 130 3.41 14.77 23.91
C GLU A 130 4.09 15.49 22.74
N SER A 131 3.37 15.72 21.63
CA SER A 131 3.92 16.36 20.43
C SER A 131 3.92 17.90 20.48
N LYS A 132 3.42 18.51 21.56
CA LYS A 132 3.50 19.96 21.81
C LYS A 132 4.59 20.34 22.83
N ASN A 133 5.22 19.35 23.46
CA ASN A 133 6.24 19.55 24.50
C ASN A 133 7.65 19.09 24.07
N GLY A 134 7.87 18.89 22.76
CA GLY A 134 9.17 18.53 22.17
C GLY A 134 9.70 19.59 21.23
#